data_AF-A0A660NL87-F1
#
_entry.id   AF-A0A660NL87-F1
#
_cell.length_a   1.000
_cell.length_b   1.000
_cell.length_c   1.000
_cell.angle_alpha   90.00
_cell.angle_beta   90.00
_cell.angle_gamma   90.00
#
_symmetry.space_group_name_H-M   'P 1'
#
loop_
_entity.id
_entity.type
_entity.pdbx_description
1 polymer ?
#
loop_
_entity_poly.entity_id
_entity_poly.type
_entity_poly.pdbx_seq_one_letter_code
_entity_poly.pdbx_strand_id
1 'polypeptide(L)'
;MNPDYKDIERSALASSRVQERPHAVLLGGQPGSGKSKLSGAVVESFRDRGGSVVIDADELRAANPRYLMLSRTDPQHAADLTHQEASAWAKQLTQAAVEGRRNLVIDGTMRNPEAMQGLA
;
A
#
# COMPACT_ATOMS: atom_id res chain seq x y z
N MET A 1 -9.16 17.57 -1.48
CA MET A 1 -8.18 16.45 -1.40
C MET A 1 -7.92 16.20 0.08
N ASN A 2 -7.94 14.95 0.56
CA ASN A 2 -7.79 14.63 1.99
C ASN A 2 -6.34 14.94 2.44
N PRO A 3 -6.11 15.87 3.40
CA PRO A 3 -4.77 16.24 3.85
C PRO A 3 -4.01 15.06 4.48
N ASP A 4 -4.70 14.17 5.19
CA ASP A 4 -4.09 13.01 5.84
C ASP A 4 -3.45 12.06 4.82
N TYR A 5 -4.13 11.85 3.69
CA TYR A 5 -3.61 11.06 2.58
C TYR A 5 -2.37 11.71 1.94
N LYS A 6 -2.30 13.04 1.87
CA LYS A 6 -1.16 13.72 1.21
C LYS A 6 0.15 13.57 1.96
N ASP A 7 0.10 13.51 3.28
CA ASP A 7 1.29 13.26 4.09
C ASP A 7 1.77 11.82 3.96
N ILE A 8 0.83 10.86 3.90
CA ILE A 8 1.13 9.45 3.60
C ILE A 8 1.79 9.32 2.23
N GLU A 9 1.19 9.90 1.18
CA GLU A 9 1.72 9.87 -0.18
C GLU A 9 3.13 10.48 -0.25
N ARG A 10 3.33 11.64 0.38
CA ARG A 10 4.63 12.31 0.43
C ARG A 10 5.68 11.43 1.11
N SER A 11 5.36 10.87 2.28
CA SER A 11 6.28 10.02 3.04
C SER A 11 6.63 8.75 2.27
N ALA A 12 5.64 8.11 1.67
CA ALA A 12 5.82 6.89 0.88
C ALA A 12 6.65 7.15 -0.40
N LEU A 13 6.46 8.29 -1.08
CA LEU A 13 7.30 8.64 -2.23
C LEU A 13 8.74 9.01 -1.83
N ALA A 14 8.93 9.59 -0.63
CA ALA A 14 10.24 9.95 -0.12
C ALA A 14 11.12 8.73 0.25
N SER A 15 10.53 7.55 0.48
CA SER A 15 11.28 6.30 0.73
C SER A 15 11.92 5.72 -0.53
N SER A 16 11.69 6.30 -1.71
CA SER A 16 12.19 5.79 -2.98
C SER A 16 12.67 6.90 -3.92
N ARG A 17 13.36 6.52 -5.00
CA ARG A 17 13.90 7.40 -6.04
C ARG A 17 13.35 6.98 -7.41
N VAL A 18 13.25 7.94 -8.33
CA VAL A 18 12.89 7.67 -9.74
C VAL A 18 13.86 6.65 -10.33
N GLN A 19 13.34 5.62 -10.98
CA GLN A 19 14.12 4.61 -11.70
C GLN A 19 13.93 4.77 -13.21
N GLU A 20 14.93 4.38 -13.99
CA GLU A 20 14.80 4.24 -15.46
C GLU A 20 13.99 3.00 -15.84
N ARG A 21 14.18 1.90 -15.10
CA ARG A 21 13.47 0.63 -15.25
C ARG A 21 12.86 0.22 -13.91
N PRO A 22 11.74 0.83 -13.50
CA PRO A 22 11.08 0.48 -12.25
C PRO A 22 10.60 -0.97 -12.25
N HIS A 23 10.62 -1.61 -11.09
CA HIS A 23 10.11 -2.96 -10.89
C HIS A 23 8.93 -2.94 -9.93
N ALA A 24 7.91 -3.74 -10.21
CA ALA A 24 6.80 -4.00 -9.30
C ALA A 24 6.86 -5.46 -8.83
N VAL A 25 6.70 -5.68 -7.53
CA VAL A 25 6.55 -7.00 -6.93
C VAL A 25 5.18 -7.08 -6.28
N LEU A 26 4.38 -8.05 -6.71
CA LEU A 26 3.04 -8.28 -6.20
C LEU A 26 3.08 -9.53 -5.31
N LEU A 27 2.74 -9.35 -4.05
CA LEU A 27 2.74 -10.43 -3.06
C LEU A 27 1.32 -10.97 -2.90
N GLY A 28 1.19 -12.29 -2.97
CA GLY A 28 -0.07 -13.01 -2.87
C GLY A 28 0.00 -14.13 -1.86
N GLY A 29 -1.14 -14.43 -1.20
CA GLY A 29 -1.25 -15.52 -0.23
C GLY A 29 -2.34 -15.27 0.81
N GLN A 30 -2.79 -16.34 1.47
CA GLN A 30 -3.82 -16.24 2.50
C GLN A 30 -3.37 -15.41 3.72
N PRO A 31 -4.31 -14.88 4.53
CA PRO A 31 -4.01 -14.38 5.87
C PRO A 31 -3.25 -15.43 6.69
N GLY A 32 -2.25 -15.00 7.47
CA GLY A 32 -1.43 -15.89 8.30
C GLY A 32 -0.32 -16.67 7.56
N SER A 33 -0.18 -16.54 6.24
CA SER A 33 0.86 -17.26 5.47
C SER A 33 2.28 -16.71 5.64
N GLY A 34 2.45 -15.59 6.35
CA GLY A 34 3.76 -14.98 6.61
C GLY A 34 4.26 -14.02 5.53
N LYS A 35 3.38 -13.49 4.66
CA LYS A 35 3.75 -12.53 3.59
C LYS A 35 4.54 -11.32 4.07
N SER A 36 4.29 -10.83 5.28
CA SER A 36 5.02 -9.68 5.85
C SER A 36 6.53 -9.91 5.90
N LYS A 37 6.99 -11.15 6.12
CA LYS A 37 8.43 -11.49 6.04
C LYS A 37 8.96 -11.37 4.61
N LEU A 38 8.19 -11.82 3.63
CA LEU A 38 8.55 -11.70 2.21
C LEU A 38 8.54 -10.23 1.78
N SER A 39 7.54 -9.45 2.19
CA SER A 39 7.47 -8.01 1.93
C SER A 39 8.72 -7.29 2.43
N GLY A 40 9.12 -7.53 3.69
CA GLY A 40 10.35 -6.97 4.25
C GLY A 40 11.61 -7.36 3.45
N ALA A 41 11.73 -8.63 3.05
CA ALA A 41 12.86 -9.09 2.25
C ALA A 41 12.91 -8.43 0.85
N VAL A 42 11.76 -8.23 0.21
CA VAL A 42 11.66 -7.56 -1.09
C VAL A 42 12.00 -6.07 -0.95
N VAL A 43 11.49 -5.39 0.08
CA VAL A 43 11.83 -3.98 0.36
C VAL A 43 13.34 -3.83 0.56
N GLU A 44 13.96 -4.70 1.35
CA GLU A 44 15.41 -4.67 1.56
C GLU A 44 16.18 -4.90 0.26
N SER A 45 15.68 -5.79 -0.62
CA SER A 45 16.30 -6.03 -1.94
C SER A 45 16.29 -4.79 -2.86
N PHE A 46 15.40 -3.82 -2.60
CA PHE A 46 15.35 -2.55 -3.33
C PHE A 46 16.17 -1.44 -2.68
N ARG A 47 16.70 -1.61 -1.47
CA ARG A 47 17.38 -0.56 -0.70
C ARG A 47 18.49 0.14 -1.49
N ASP A 48 19.38 -0.65 -2.08
CA ASP A 48 20.50 -0.13 -2.90
C ASP A 48 20.09 0.13 -4.37
N ARG A 49 18.82 -0.11 -4.71
CA ARG A 49 18.22 0.07 -6.05
C ARG A 49 17.20 1.21 -6.07
N GLY A 50 17.44 2.22 -5.22
CA GLY A 50 16.61 3.41 -5.11
C GLY A 50 15.37 3.25 -4.25
N GLY A 51 15.26 2.20 -3.44
CA GLY A 51 14.13 1.94 -2.55
C GLY A 51 12.85 1.54 -3.29
N SER A 52 11.77 1.39 -2.54
CA SER A 52 10.45 1.04 -3.05
C SER A 52 9.33 1.74 -2.28
N VAL A 53 8.23 1.97 -2.97
CA VAL A 53 6.96 2.34 -2.35
C VAL A 53 6.22 1.06 -1.98
N VAL A 54 5.82 0.94 -0.71
CA VAL A 54 5.01 -0.19 -0.24
C VAL A 54 3.53 0.21 -0.29
N ILE A 55 2.72 -0.61 -0.95
CA ILE A 55 1.28 -0.46 -1.04
C ILE A 55 0.64 -1.57 -0.20
N ASP A 56 0.16 -1.22 0.98
CA ASP A 56 -0.58 -2.11 1.89
C ASP A 56 -1.86 -1.40 2.35
N ALA A 57 -3.02 -1.93 1.94
CA ALA A 57 -4.31 -1.35 2.28
C ALA A 57 -4.66 -1.46 3.77
N ASP A 58 -4.09 -2.42 4.49
CA ASP A 58 -4.28 -2.56 5.94
C ASP A 58 -3.45 -1.53 6.70
N GLU A 59 -2.21 -1.28 6.30
CA GLU A 59 -1.38 -0.20 6.87
C GLU A 59 -1.98 1.18 6.57
N LEU A 60 -2.44 1.41 5.34
CA LEU A 60 -3.11 2.66 4.96
C LEU A 60 -4.40 2.89 5.78
N ARG A 61 -5.15 1.83 6.08
CA ARG A 61 -6.32 1.91 6.95
C ARG A 61 -5.92 2.24 8.39
N ALA A 62 -4.88 1.61 8.90
CA ALA A 62 -4.37 1.87 10.25
C ALA A 62 -3.92 3.33 10.44
N ALA A 63 -3.44 3.97 9.37
CA ALA A 63 -3.06 5.39 9.36
C ALA A 63 -4.27 6.35 9.19
N ASN A 64 -5.46 5.86 8.86
CA ASN A 64 -6.63 6.70 8.62
C ASN A 64 -7.24 7.22 9.94
N PRO A 65 -7.35 8.55 10.15
CA PRO A 65 -7.95 9.11 11.38
C PRO A 65 -9.37 8.63 11.67
N ARG A 66 -10.18 8.39 10.64
CA ARG A 66 -11.53 7.84 10.79
C ARG A 66 -11.49 6.40 11.29
N TYR A 67 -10.55 5.58 10.82
CA TYR A 67 -10.35 4.24 11.35
C TYR A 67 -9.86 4.27 12.79
N LEU A 68 -8.90 5.15 13.12
CA LEU A 68 -8.42 5.32 14.49
C LEU A 68 -9.53 5.72 15.45
N MET A 69 -10.43 6.61 15.04
CA MET A 69 -11.62 6.96 15.82
C MET A 69 -12.58 5.76 15.96
N LEU A 70 -12.97 5.12 14.86
CA LEU A 70 -13.90 3.99 14.87
C LEU A 70 -13.36 2.78 15.62
N SER A 71 -12.04 2.55 15.60
CA SER A 71 -11.41 1.47 16.38
C SER A 71 -11.64 1.61 17.89
N ARG A 72 -11.99 2.82 18.36
CA ARG A 72 -12.29 3.11 19.78
C ARG A 72 -13.79 3.14 20.06
N THR A 73 -14.59 3.65 19.11
CA THR A 73 -16.04 3.88 19.31
C THR A 73 -16.91 2.75 18.79
N ASP A 74 -16.48 2.06 17.73
CA ASP A 74 -17.18 0.96 17.07
C ASP A 74 -16.17 -0.03 16.45
N PRO A 75 -15.38 -0.72 17.29
CA PRO A 75 -14.30 -1.60 16.82
C PRO A 75 -14.80 -2.75 15.93
N GLN A 76 -16.04 -3.20 16.14
CA GLN A 76 -16.64 -4.30 15.39
C GLN A 76 -16.85 -3.94 13.91
N HIS A 77 -17.22 -2.70 13.60
CA HIS A 77 -17.50 -2.25 12.23
C HIS A 77 -16.41 -1.34 11.65
N ALA A 78 -15.40 -0.96 12.42
CA ALA A 78 -14.37 -0.01 12.01
C ALA A 78 -13.70 -0.36 10.68
N ALA A 79 -13.36 -1.63 10.47
CA ALA A 79 -12.70 -2.11 9.25
C ALA A 79 -13.62 -1.99 8.02
N ASP A 80 -14.87 -2.42 8.14
CA ASP A 80 -15.84 -2.37 7.05
C ASP A 80 -16.20 -0.93 6.67
N LEU A 81 -16.42 -0.08 7.68
CA LEU A 81 -16.76 1.33 7.51
C LEU A 81 -15.64 2.18 6.89
N THR A 82 -14.41 1.67 6.81
CA THR A 82 -13.24 2.37 6.26
C THR A 82 -12.60 1.63 5.09
N HIS A 83 -13.14 0.47 4.69
CA HIS A 83 -12.59 -0.37 3.63
C HIS A 83 -12.47 0.37 2.28
N GLN A 84 -13.52 1.09 1.90
CA GLN A 84 -13.55 1.83 0.63
C GLN A 84 -12.51 2.95 0.60
N GLU A 85 -12.33 3.66 1.72
CA GLU A 85 -11.37 4.75 1.83
C GLU A 85 -9.92 4.24 1.78
N ALA A 86 -9.61 3.18 2.54
CA ALA A 86 -8.29 2.55 2.50
C ALA A 86 -7.95 2.00 1.11
N SER A 87 -8.94 1.42 0.43
CA SER A 87 -8.80 0.94 -0.95
C SER A 87 -8.59 2.08 -1.94
N ALA A 88 -9.24 3.23 -1.74
CA ALA A 88 -9.01 4.43 -2.55
C ALA A 88 -7.58 4.97 -2.35
N TRP A 89 -7.09 5.02 -1.11
CA TRP A 89 -5.71 5.45 -0.81
C TRP A 89 -4.68 4.52 -1.45
N ALA A 90 -4.89 3.20 -1.39
CA ALA A 90 -4.00 2.22 -2.02
C ALA A 90 -3.92 2.43 -3.54
N LYS A 91 -5.06 2.67 -4.20
CA LYS A 91 -5.13 2.97 -5.64
C LYS A 91 -4.42 4.27 -5.97
N GLN A 92 -4.68 5.34 -5.21
CA GLN A 92 -4.05 6.64 -5.43
C GLN A 92 -2.52 6.56 -5.24
N LEU A 93 -2.06 5.87 -4.20
CA LEU A 93 -0.62 5.73 -3.93
C LEU A 93 0.06 4.88 -5.01
N THR A 94 -0.61 3.83 -5.48
CA THR A 94 -0.13 3.02 -6.61
C THR A 94 0.04 3.89 -7.85
N GLN A 95 -0.97 4.69 -8.21
CA GLN A 95 -0.92 5.58 -9.35
C GLN A 95 0.22 6.60 -9.22
N ALA A 96 0.36 7.25 -8.06
CA ALA A 96 1.44 8.21 -7.81
C ALA A 96 2.84 7.57 -7.92
N ALA A 97 3.00 6.34 -7.44
CA ALA A 97 4.26 5.59 -7.55
C ALA A 97 4.59 5.20 -9.00
N VAL A 98 3.58 4.80 -9.79
CA VAL A 98 3.70 4.50 -11.22
C VAL A 98 4.08 5.76 -12.02
N GLU A 99 3.34 6.85 -11.84
CA GLU A 99 3.63 8.14 -12.47
C GLU A 99 5.03 8.66 -12.08
N GLY A 100 5.41 8.45 -10.81
CA GLY A 100 6.73 8.78 -10.29
C GLY A 100 7.85 7.80 -10.70
N ARG A 101 7.56 6.77 -11.50
CA ARG A 101 8.48 5.68 -11.91
C ARG A 101 9.29 5.11 -10.73
N ARG A 102 8.62 4.77 -9.65
CA ARG A 102 9.24 4.16 -8.45
C ARG A 102 9.21 2.64 -8.56
N ASN A 103 10.07 1.94 -7.81
CA ASN A 103 9.83 0.52 -7.57
C ASN A 103 8.62 0.37 -6.63
N LEU A 104 7.82 -0.68 -6.82
CA LEU A 104 6.62 -0.95 -6.02
C LEU A 104 6.69 -2.32 -5.36
N VAL A 105 6.24 -2.40 -4.12
CA VAL A 105 5.89 -3.64 -3.44
C VAL A 105 4.42 -3.55 -3.07
N ILE A 106 3.59 -4.39 -3.66
CA ILE A 106 2.14 -4.40 -3.43
C ILE A 106 1.81 -5.63 -2.59
N ASP A 107 1.50 -5.41 -1.31
CA ASP A 107 1.04 -6.47 -0.41
C ASP A 107 -0.49 -6.53 -0.47
N GLY A 108 -0.98 -7.54 -1.19
CA GLY A 108 -2.40 -7.80 -1.35
C GLY A 108 -2.71 -9.22 -0.90
N THR A 109 -3.96 -9.44 -0.50
CA THR A 109 -4.46 -10.82 -0.34
C THR A 109 -4.84 -11.47 -1.68
N MET A 110 -4.71 -10.74 -2.80
CA MET A 110 -5.13 -11.16 -4.15
C MET A 110 -6.55 -11.78 -4.20
N ARG A 111 -7.43 -11.39 -3.26
CA ARG A 111 -8.78 -11.96 -3.14
C ARG A 111 -9.67 -11.68 -4.35
N ASN A 112 -9.38 -10.63 -5.12
CA ASN A 112 -10.08 -10.34 -6.37
C ASN A 112 -9.07 -10.26 -7.54
N PRO A 113 -9.08 -11.23 -8.48
CA PRO A 113 -8.27 -11.20 -9.69
C PRO A 113 -8.54 -9.98 -10.60
N GLU A 114 -9.75 -9.43 -10.60
CA GLU A 114 -10.13 -8.28 -11.43
C GLU A 114 -9.43 -7.00 -10.97
N ALA A 115 -9.17 -6.88 -9.67
CA ALA A 115 -8.39 -5.76 -9.11
C ALA A 115 -6.92 -5.77 -9.59
N MET A 116 -6.46 -6.89 -10.17
CA MET A 116 -5.11 -7.05 -10.70
C MET A 116 -5.00 -6.66 -12.18
N GLN A 117 -6.12 -6.56 -12.91
CA GLN A 117 -6.12 -6.26 -14.35
C GLN A 117 -5.61 -4.86 -14.68
N GLY A 118 -5.67 -3.91 -13.73
CA GLY A 118 -5.13 -2.56 -13.89
C GLY A 118 -3.65 -2.40 -13.56
N LEU A 119 -2.96 -3.50 -13.18
CA LEU A 119 -1.53 -3.50 -12.82
C LEU A 119 -0.64 -4.16 -13.89
N ALA A 120 -1.23 -4.72 -14.95
CA ALA A 120 -0.56 -5.35 -16.09
C ALA A 120 -0.56 -4.42 -17.31
#